data_AF-A0A933CTV6-F1
#
_entry.id   AF-A0A933CTV6-F1
#
_cell.length_a   1.000
_cell.length_b   1.000
_cell.length_c   1.000
_cell.angle_alpha   90.00
_cell.angle_beta   90.00
_cell.angle_gamma   90.00
#
_symmetry.space_group_name_H-M   'P 1'
#
loop_
_entity.id
_entity.type
_entity.pdbx_description
1 polymer ?
#
loop_
_entity_poly.entity_id
_entity_poly.type
_entity_poly.pdbx_seq_one_letter_code
_entity_poly.pdbx_strand_id
1 'polypeptide(L)'
;MRELGYIEGQNIAIEYRYAEGKRDRLPELAAELSRLKVDIIVAARADTVVRAAKNATKTIPIVMSGQGMDSAEHAGRADRVIQ
;
A
#
# COMPACT_ATOMS: atom_id res chain seq x y z
N MET A 1 9.37 -10.80 -6.84
CA MET A 1 9.98 -10.46 -5.53
C MET A 1 11.27 -11.21 -5.28
N ARG A 2 11.34 -12.51 -5.62
CA ARG A 2 12.59 -13.28 -5.51
C ARG A 2 13.70 -12.87 -6.49
N GLU A 3 13.39 -12.13 -7.56
CA GLU A 3 14.39 -11.69 -8.56
C GLU A 3 15.29 -10.53 -8.12
N LEU A 4 15.00 -9.86 -6.99
CA LEU A 4 15.84 -8.80 -6.42
C LEU A 4 16.49 -9.19 -5.09
N GLY A 5 16.34 -10.46 -4.68
CA GLY A 5 16.87 -10.96 -3.40
C GLY A 5 16.05 -10.57 -2.17
N TYR A 6 14.88 -9.94 -2.30
CA TYR A 6 14.05 -9.58 -1.15
C TYR A 6 13.27 -10.79 -0.59
N ILE A 7 13.48 -11.05 0.70
CA ILE A 7 12.91 -12.12 1.51
C ILE A 7 12.20 -11.46 2.70
N GLU A 8 10.88 -11.57 2.71
CA GLU A 8 10.03 -11.08 3.79
C GLU A 8 10.41 -11.70 5.14
N GLY A 9 10.51 -10.86 6.17
CA GLY A 9 10.96 -11.26 7.51
C GLY A 9 12.48 -11.47 7.64
N GLN A 10 13.24 -11.33 6.56
CA GLN A 10 14.70 -11.46 6.58
C GLN A 10 15.42 -10.18 6.15
N ASN A 11 14.96 -9.52 5.08
CA ASN A 11 15.53 -8.26 4.62
C ASN A 11 14.50 -7.18 4.26
N ILE A 12 13.21 -7.53 4.26
CA ILE A 12 12.10 -6.59 4.15
C ILE A 12 11.00 -7.00 5.15
N ALA A 13 10.31 -6.01 5.72
CA ALA A 13 9.08 -6.21 6.47
C ALA A 13 7.96 -5.49 5.72
N ILE A 14 6.80 -6.14 5.59
CA ILE A 14 5.66 -5.56 4.87
C ILE A 14 4.52 -5.31 5.84
N GLU A 15 4.15 -4.04 5.98
CA GLU A 15 3.04 -3.60 6.81
C GLU A 15 1.82 -3.33 5.95
N TYR A 16 0.78 -4.15 6.13
CA TYR A 16 -0.45 -4.02 5.36
C TYR A 16 -1.50 -3.21 6.12
N ARG A 17 -2.11 -2.24 5.44
CA ARG A 17 -3.22 -1.43 5.97
C ARG A 17 -4.37 -1.42 4.96
N TYR A 18 -5.56 -1.82 5.40
CA TYR A 18 -6.74 -1.91 4.54
C TYR A 18 -7.86 -1.02 5.07
N ALA A 19 -8.43 -0.23 4.17
CA ALA A 19 -9.58 0.62 4.48
C ALA A 19 -10.91 -0.15 4.51
N GLU A 20 -10.94 -1.40 4.04
CA GLU A 20 -12.16 -2.24 3.98
C GLU A 20 -13.34 -1.52 3.28
N GLY A 21 -13.05 -0.79 2.21
CA GLY A 21 -14.03 0.03 1.49
C GLY A 21 -14.41 1.37 2.16
N LYS A 22 -13.97 1.62 3.40
CA LYS A 22 -14.28 2.84 4.17
C LYS A 22 -13.24 3.92 3.91
N ARG A 23 -13.54 4.84 2.98
CA ARG A 23 -12.62 5.92 2.57
C ARG A 23 -12.18 6.82 3.73
N ASP A 24 -13.04 7.02 4.72
CA ASP A 24 -12.75 7.87 5.88
C ASP A 24 -11.63 7.34 6.78
N ARG A 25 -11.28 6.05 6.65
CA ARG A 25 -10.15 5.43 7.37
C ARG A 25 -8.80 5.72 6.71
N LEU A 26 -8.77 6.12 5.43
CA LEU A 26 -7.52 6.30 4.70
C LEU A 26 -6.55 7.30 5.34
N PRO A 27 -6.99 8.46 5.88
CA PRO A 27 -6.09 9.39 6.55
C PRO A 27 -5.44 8.78 7.79
N GLU A 28 -6.18 8.01 8.59
CA GLU A 28 -5.67 7.36 9.79
C GLU A 28 -4.65 6.27 9.43
N LEU A 29 -5.00 5.39 8.48
CA LEU A 29 -4.10 4.33 8.02
C LEU A 29 -2.79 4.89 7.44
N ALA A 30 -2.85 6.00 6.70
CA ALA A 30 -1.67 6.68 6.18
C ALA A 30 -0.81 7.29 7.30
N ALA A 31 -1.43 7.87 8.33
CA ALA A 31 -0.72 8.40 9.49
C ALA A 31 -0.02 7.30 10.29
N GLU A 32 -0.62 6.12 10.43
CA GLU A 32 0.00 4.96 11.07
C GLU A 32 1.25 4.51 10.32
N LEU A 33 1.18 4.36 8.99
CA LEU A 33 2.35 4.02 8.17
C LEU A 33 3.48 5.05 8.29
N SER A 34 3.12 6.34 8.33
CA SER A 34 4.12 7.39 8.53
C SER A 34 4.79 7.33 9.91
N ARG A 35 4.07 6.89 10.96
CA ARG A 35 4.63 6.74 12.31
C ARG A 35 5.51 5.52 12.45
N LEU A 36 5.23 4.46 11.67
CA LEU A 36 6.06 3.27 11.59
C LEU A 36 7.40 3.51 10.89
N LYS A 37 7.58 4.69 10.27
CA LYS A 37 8.81 5.08 9.55
C LYS A 37 9.21 4.04 8.50
N VAL A 38 8.23 3.60 7.71
CA VAL A 38 8.48 2.74 6.55
C VAL A 38 9.35 3.46 5.51
N ASP A 39 10.16 2.71 4.77
CA ASP A 39 11.02 3.28 3.73
C ASP A 39 10.24 3.69 2.48
N ILE A 40 9.15 2.99 2.15
CA ILE A 40 8.31 3.23 0.97
C ILE A 40 6.84 2.96 1.33
N ILE A 41 5.92 3.81 0.83
CA ILE A 41 4.48 3.55 0.88
C ILE A 41 3.99 3.18 -0.52
N VAL A 42 3.31 2.05 -0.63
CA VAL A 42 2.66 1.61 -1.86
C VAL A 42 1.17 1.90 -1.76
N ALA A 43 0.70 2.83 -2.59
CA ALA A 43 -0.69 3.24 -2.63
C ALA A 43 -1.41 2.55 -3.79
N ALA A 44 -2.20 1.53 -3.46
CA ALA A 44 -2.93 0.74 -4.43
C ALA A 44 -4.34 1.29 -4.71
N ARG A 45 -4.83 1.05 -5.94
CA ARG A 45 -6.25 1.04 -6.33
C ARG A 45 -7.03 2.36 -6.38
N ALA A 46 -6.51 3.51 -5.93
CA ALA A 46 -7.20 4.80 -6.15
C ALA A 46 -6.36 6.06 -5.84
N ASP A 47 -6.63 7.14 -6.57
CA ASP A 47 -6.09 8.49 -6.30
C ASP A 47 -6.35 8.97 -4.88
N THR A 48 -7.46 8.54 -4.27
CA THR A 48 -7.81 8.89 -2.89
C THR A 48 -6.83 8.30 -1.87
N VAL A 49 -6.31 7.09 -2.11
CA VAL A 49 -5.28 6.45 -1.27
C VAL A 49 -3.96 7.21 -1.38
N VAL A 50 -3.59 7.59 -2.61
CA VAL A 50 -2.37 8.36 -2.90
C VAL A 50 -2.42 9.73 -2.24
N ARG A 51 -3.56 10.42 -2.32
CA ARG A 51 -3.76 11.72 -1.65
C ARG A 51 -3.65 11.60 -0.14
N ALA A 52 -4.22 10.55 0.45
CA ALA A 52 -4.11 10.31 1.88
C ALA A 52 -2.64 10.10 2.30
N ALA A 53 -1.88 9.28 1.57
CA ALA A 53 -0.46 9.07 1.81
C ALA A 53 0.35 10.38 1.65
N LYS A 54 0.12 11.15 0.57
CA LYS A 54 0.79 12.44 0.33
C LYS A 54 0.49 13.51 1.38
N ASN A 55 -0.65 13.40 2.06
CA ASN A 55 -1.00 14.29 3.17
C ASN A 55 -0.34 13.85 4.47
N ALA A 56 -0.19 12.54 4.69
CA ALA A 56 0.44 11.99 5.89
C ALA A 56 1.96 12.21 5.92
N THR A 57 2.62 12.25 4.77
CA THR A 57 4.08 12.41 4.70
C THR A 57 4.54 13.16 3.46
N LYS A 58 5.65 13.88 3.61
CA LYS A 58 6.37 14.58 2.53
C LYS A 58 7.75 13.98 2.25
N THR A 59 8.21 13.07 3.11
CA THR A 59 9.59 12.56 3.09
C THR A 59 9.65 11.09 2.68
N ILE A 60 8.61 10.31 2.96
CA ILE A 60 8.55 8.91 2.55
C ILE A 60 8.10 8.85 1.09
N PRO A 61 8.87 8.19 0.19
CA PRO A 61 8.47 7.95 -1.19
C PRO A 61 7.13 7.21 -1.28
N ILE A 62 6.28 7.65 -2.22
CA ILE A 62 4.97 7.03 -2.47
C ILE A 62 4.97 6.50 -3.90
N VAL A 63 4.80 5.18 -4.04
CA VAL A 63 4.65 4.50 -5.33
C VAL A 63 3.17 4.20 -5.56
N MET A 64 2.66 4.55 -6.73
CA MET A 64 1.29 4.23 -7.15
C MET A 64 1.30 2.96 -7.97
N SER A 65 0.48 1.97 -7.62
CA SER A 65 0.22 0.82 -8.49
C SER A 65 -1.08 1.04 -9.27
N GLY A 66 -0.97 1.14 -10.60
CA GLY A 66 -2.11 1.23 -11.51
C GLY A 66 -2.78 -0.13 -11.73
N GLN A 67 -4.06 -0.12 -12.08
CA GLN A 67 -4.79 -1.34 -12.45
C GLN A 67 -4.36 -1.80 -13.85
N GLY A 68 -3.97 -3.07 -13.98
CA GLY A 68 -4.40 -3.85 -15.12
C GLY A 68 -5.87 -4.18 -14.90
N MET A 69 -6.75 -3.83 -15.84
CA MET A 69 -8.15 -4.19 -15.76
C MET A 69 -8.27 -5.72 -15.81
N ASP A 70 -8.53 -6.37 -14.67
CA ASP A 70 -9.23 -7.64 -14.68
C ASP A 70 -10.45 -7.50 -13.76
N SER A 71 -11.61 -7.55 -14.40
CA SER A 71 -12.91 -7.49 -13.75
C SER A 71 -13.28 -8.92 -13.35
N ALA A 72 -13.24 -9.21 -12.07
CA ALA A 72 -14.09 -10.26 -11.51
C ALA A 72 -14.44 -9.90 -10.07
N GLU A 73 -15.74 -9.66 -9.84
CA GLU A 73 -16.38 -9.98 -8.57
C GLU A 73 -15.83 -11.32 -8.08
N HIS A 74 -15.10 -11.35 -6.96
CA HIS A 74 -15.12 -12.44 -6.00
C HIS A 74 -14.59 -11.89 -4.66
N ALA A 75 -15.38 -12.12 -3.63
CA ALA A 75 -14.97 -11.99 -2.24
C ALA A 75 -13.62 -12.68 -2.00
N GLY A 76 -12.75 -12.05 -1.21
CA GLY A 76 -11.60 -12.69 -0.59
C GLY A 76 -10.68 -13.43 -1.56
N ARG A 77 -9.92 -12.71 -2.39
CA ARG A 77 -8.73 -13.30 -3.02
C ARG A 77 -7.56 -12.33 -2.95
N ALA A 78 -6.47 -12.85 -2.41
CA ALA A 78 -5.19 -12.19 -2.26
C ALA A 78 -4.60 -11.89 -3.64
N ASP A 79 -4.79 -10.66 -4.13
CA ASP A 79 -4.05 -10.19 -5.29
C ASP A 79 -2.66 -9.73 -4.84
N ARG A 80 -1.72 -10.66 -5.00
CA ARG A 80 -0.28 -10.42 -5.01
C ARG A 80 0.02 -9.36 -6.07
N VAL A 81 0.51 -8.19 -5.66
CA VAL A 81 1.47 -7.45 -6.47
C VAL A 81 2.57 -6.89 -5.58
N ILE A 82 3.75 -7.37 -5.92
CA ILE A 82 5.09 -6.98 -5.51
C ILE A 82 5.37 -5.57 -6.03
N GLN A 83 5.67 -4.63 -5.15
CA GLN A 83 7.04 -4.19 -4.80
C GLN A 83 6.98 -3.48 -3.46
#